data_AF-A0A8X7P7A0-F1
#
_entry.id   AF-A0A8X7P7A0-F1
#
_cell.length_a   1.000
_cell.length_b   1.000
_cell.length_c   1.000
_cell.angle_alpha   90.00
_cell.angle_beta   90.00
_cell.angle_gamma   90.00
#
_symmetry.space_group_name_H-M   'P 1'
#
loop_
_entity.id
_entity.type
_entity.pdbx_description
1 polymer ?
#
loop_
_entity_poly.entity_id
_entity_poly.type
_entity_poly.pdbx_seq_one_letter_code
_entity_poly.pdbx_strand_id
1 'polypeptide(L)'
;MVDTLVAKTRAWEEEHNMSFAYDGVPLLAMLDDYGMLRQEREDEKRRLREQKKVQEQPHAEQDTVFSTRPSPARPVSAKKPVGHELATEEPMEHQTGVCL
;
A
#
# COMPACT_ATOMS: atom_id res chain seq x y z
N MET A 1 -1.00 -23.51 -5.08
CA MET A 1 0.14 -24.14 -5.79
C MET A 1 0.94 -25.00 -4.83
N VAL A 2 1.34 -24.46 -3.67
CA VAL A 2 1.94 -25.22 -2.55
C VAL A 2 1.02 -26.34 -2.08
N ASP A 3 -0.27 -26.03 -1.86
CA ASP A 3 -1.26 -27.00 -1.36
C ASP A 3 -1.41 -28.21 -2.29
N THR A 4 -1.36 -27.95 -3.61
CA THR A 4 -1.42 -29.00 -4.62
C THR A 4 -0.18 -29.90 -4.58
N LEU A 5 0.99 -29.32 -4.33
CA LEU A 5 2.24 -30.07 -4.22
C LEU A 5 2.23 -30.91 -2.94
N VAL A 6 1.85 -30.33 -1.80
CA VAL A 6 1.66 -31.04 -0.53
C VAL A 6 0.70 -32.22 -0.69
N ALA A 7 -0.46 -32.01 -1.31
CA ALA A 7 -1.44 -33.07 -1.52
C ALA A 7 -0.88 -34.21 -2.38
N LYS A 8 -0.17 -33.88 -3.47
CA LYS A 8 0.47 -34.88 -4.34
C LYS A 8 1.58 -35.64 -3.63
N THR A 9 2.42 -34.95 -2.87
CA THR A 9 3.51 -35.58 -2.12
C THR A 9 2.96 -36.52 -1.05
N ARG A 10 1.93 -36.10 -0.29
CA ARG A 10 1.30 -36.99 0.71
C ARG A 10 0.69 -38.24 0.09
N ALA A 11 -0.08 -38.09 -1.00
CA ALA A 11 -0.65 -39.24 -1.68
C ALA A 11 0.43 -40.23 -2.14
N TRP A 12 1.56 -39.72 -2.61
CA TRP A 12 2.70 -40.55 -3.00
C TRP A 12 3.34 -41.25 -1.79
N GLU A 13 3.59 -40.54 -0.69
CA GLU A 13 4.21 -41.11 0.52
C GLU A 13 3.35 -42.19 1.16
N GLU A 14 2.02 -42.01 1.18
CA GLU A 14 1.06 -42.99 1.68
C GLU A 14 1.03 -44.26 0.82
N GLU A 15 1.09 -44.12 -0.51
CA GLU A 15 1.13 -45.26 -1.44
C GLU A 15 2.44 -46.07 -1.30
N HIS A 16 3.56 -45.39 -1.07
CA HIS A 16 4.89 -46.03 -1.07
C HIS A 16 5.39 -46.37 0.34
N ASN A 17 4.70 -45.94 1.39
CA ASN A 17 5.12 -46.04 2.79
C ASN A 17 6.56 -45.54 3.02
N MET A 18 6.96 -44.48 2.31
CA MET A 18 8.28 -43.86 2.44
C MET A 18 8.18 -42.36 2.27
N SER A 19 9.10 -41.62 2.91
CA SER A 19 9.17 -40.16 2.76
C SER A 19 9.75 -39.77 1.40
N PHE A 20 9.12 -38.79 0.76
CA PHE A 20 9.63 -38.20 -0.48
C PHE A 20 10.65 -37.12 -0.11
N ALA A 21 11.91 -37.38 -0.43
CA ALA A 21 13.01 -36.45 -0.18
C ALA A 21 13.58 -35.87 -1.48
N TYR A 22 13.96 -34.61 -1.43
CA TYR A 22 14.73 -33.92 -2.47
C TYR A 22 16.05 -33.47 -1.86
N ASP A 23 17.15 -33.90 -2.46
CA ASP A 23 18.51 -33.67 -1.92
C ASP A 23 18.69 -34.13 -0.46
N GLY A 24 18.03 -35.24 -0.11
CA GLY A 24 18.05 -35.80 1.25
C GLY A 24 17.13 -35.09 2.25
N VAL A 25 16.42 -34.03 1.86
CA VAL A 25 15.49 -33.29 2.73
C VAL A 25 14.04 -33.66 2.39
N PRO A 26 13.17 -33.98 3.36
CA PRO A 26 11.75 -34.23 3.09
C PRO A 26 11.09 -33.04 2.40
N LEU A 27 10.47 -33.28 1.24
CA LEU A 27 9.87 -32.22 0.43
C LEU A 27 8.76 -31.49 1.19
N LEU A 28 7.97 -32.20 2.00
CA LEU A 28 6.93 -31.59 2.83
C LEU A 28 7.50 -30.53 3.79
N ALA A 29 8.64 -30.79 4.42
CA ALA A 29 9.28 -29.84 5.32
C ALA A 29 9.68 -28.55 4.59
N MET A 30 10.28 -28.68 3.40
CA MET A 30 10.64 -27.50 2.59
C MET A 30 9.41 -26.71 2.12
N LEU A 31 8.28 -27.38 1.87
CA LEU A 31 7.03 -26.72 1.50
C LEU A 31 6.39 -25.99 2.68
N ASP A 32 6.46 -26.54 3.89
CA ASP A 32 6.02 -25.87 5.11
C ASP A 32 6.84 -24.61 5.37
N ASP A 33 8.17 -24.69 5.26
CA ASP A 33 9.08 -23.54 5.36
C ASP A 33 8.75 -22.45 4.34
N TYR A 34 8.52 -22.83 3.08
CA TYR A 34 8.11 -21.89 2.04
C TYR A 34 6.75 -21.24 2.35
N GLY A 35 5.80 -22.00 2.89
CA GLY A 35 4.50 -21.48 3.33
C GLY A 35 4.65 -20.40 4.40
N MET A 36 5.49 -20.65 5.41
CA MET A 36 5.78 -19.68 6.48
C MET A 36 6.42 -18.39 5.94
N LEU A 37 7.46 -18.51 5.10
CA LEU A 37 8.13 -17.37 4.47
C LEU A 37 7.17 -16.50 3.64
N ARG A 38 6.23 -17.14 2.94
CA ARG A 38 5.21 -16.42 2.17
C ARG A 38 4.23 -15.69 3.07
N GLN A 39 3.78 -16.34 4.14
CA GLN A 39 2.84 -15.78 5.10
C GLN A 39 3.44 -14.57 5.84
N GLU A 40 4.67 -14.69 6.32
CA GLU A 40 5.39 -13.61 7.01
C GLU A 40 5.44 -12.33 6.17
N ARG A 41 5.78 -12.47 4.89
CA ARG A 41 5.80 -11.35 3.93
C ARG A 41 4.43 -10.70 3.75
N GLU A 42 3.36 -11.49 3.73
CA GLU A 42 1.99 -10.98 3.59
C GLU A 42 1.51 -10.28 4.87
N ASP A 43 1.88 -10.80 6.04
CA ASP A 43 1.51 -10.26 7.34
C ASP A 43 2.25 -8.96 7.69
N GLU A 44 3.53 -8.84 7.30
CA GLU A 44 4.26 -7.59 7.46
C GLU A 44 3.60 -6.44 6.68
N LYS A 45 3.19 -6.71 5.44
CA LYS A 45 2.45 -5.75 4.61
C LYS A 45 1.08 -5.41 5.20
N ARG A 46 0.41 -6.39 5.82
CA ARG A 46 -0.88 -6.17 6.51
C ARG A 46 -0.70 -5.22 7.70
N ARG A 47 0.31 -5.46 8.55
CA ARG A 47 0.60 -4.64 9.74
C ARG A 47 0.87 -3.17 9.40
N LEU A 48 1.61 -2.91 8.32
CA LEU A 48 1.88 -1.53 7.87
C LEU A 48 0.60 -0.79 7.46
N ARG A 49 -0.33 -1.47 6.79
CA ARG A 49 -1.63 -0.87 6.41
C ARG A 49 -2.49 -0.57 7.63
N GLU A 50 -2.48 -1.46 8.62
CA GLU A 50 -3.21 -1.28 9.86
C GLU A 50 -2.66 -0.10 10.68
N GLN A 51 -1.33 0.05 10.77
CA GLN A 51 -0.71 1.22 11.41
C GLN A 51 -1.09 2.53 10.72
N LYS A 52 -0.99 2.61 9.39
CA LYS A 52 -1.36 3.83 8.66
C LYS A 52 -2.83 4.21 8.87
N LYS A 53 -3.74 3.22 8.88
CA LYS A 53 -5.17 3.47 9.15
C LYS A 53 -5.42 4.03 10.55
N VAL A 54 -4.68 3.58 11.56
CA VAL A 54 -4.75 4.11 12.93
C VAL A 54 -4.18 5.53 13.02
N GLN A 55 -3.15 5.87 12.23
CA GLN A 55 -2.59 7.22 12.19
C GLN A 55 -3.42 8.22 11.38
N GLU A 56 -4.20 7.77 10.39
CA GLU A 56 -5.03 8.66 9.55
C GLU A 56 -6.36 9.08 10.23
N GLN A 57 -6.88 8.28 11.15
CA GLN A 57 -8.07 8.61 11.97
C GLN A 57 -7.90 9.86 12.86
N PRO A 58 -6.80 10.07 13.62
CA PRO A 58 -6.66 11.24 14.48
C PRO A 58 -6.39 12.57 13.75
N HIS A 59 -5.99 12.55 12.46
CA HIS A 59 -5.68 13.79 11.73
C HIS A 59 -6.87 14.32 10.92
N ALA A 60 -7.71 13.44 10.35
CA ALA A 60 -8.85 13.85 9.54
C ALA A 60 -9.96 14.59 10.32
N GLU A 61 -9.97 14.52 11.65
CA GLU A 61 -10.96 15.22 12.47
C GLU A 61 -10.52 16.66 12.83
N GLN A 62 -9.22 16.98 12.84
CA GLN A 62 -8.75 18.32 13.23
C GLN A 62 -8.87 19.38 12.13
N ASP A 63 -8.88 18.98 10.85
CA ASP A 63 -9.04 19.91 9.72
C ASP A 63 -10.49 20.35 9.45
N THR A 64 -11.46 19.95 10.31
CA THR A 64 -12.82 20.51 10.27
C THR A 64 -13.03 21.69 11.23
N VAL A 65 -12.09 21.93 12.16
CA VAL A 65 -12.23 22.96 13.20
C VAL A 65 -11.67 24.34 12.78
N PHE A 66 -10.88 24.39 11.70
CA PHE A 66 -10.36 25.65 11.14
C PHE A 66 -11.06 26.12 9.86
N SER A 67 -12.28 25.63 9.59
CA SER A 67 -13.19 26.38 8.72
C SER A 67 -13.72 27.56 9.51
N THR A 68 -12.97 28.67 9.44
CA THR A 68 -13.40 29.98 9.91
C THR A 68 -14.83 30.24 9.46
N ARG A 69 -15.74 30.22 10.45
CA ARG A 69 -17.13 30.68 10.41
C ARG A 69 -17.38 31.61 9.19
N PRO A 70 -18.06 31.14 8.13
CA PRO A 70 -18.53 32.06 7.12
C PRO A 70 -19.63 32.89 7.77
N SER A 71 -19.37 34.19 7.89
CA SER A 71 -20.33 35.19 8.35
C SER A 71 -21.65 35.05 7.57
N PRO A 72 -22.83 34.99 8.20
CA PRO A 72 -24.09 34.84 7.50
C PRO A 72 -24.52 36.21 6.97
N ALA A 73 -23.99 36.60 5.82
CA ALA A 73 -24.49 37.73 5.06
C ALA A 73 -24.54 37.39 3.57
N ARG A 74 -25.68 36.86 3.14
CA ARG A 74 -26.16 36.96 1.75
C ARG A 74 -26.33 38.46 1.41
N PRO A 75 -26.37 38.92 0.13
CA PRO A 75 -27.01 38.21 -0.99
C PRO A 75 -26.42 38.47 -2.41
N VAL A 76 -27.16 37.92 -3.38
CA VAL A 76 -27.36 38.31 -4.80
C VAL A 76 -26.59 37.60 -5.93
N SER A 77 -27.41 36.84 -6.68
CA SER A 77 -27.48 36.77 -8.14
C SER A 77 -26.56 35.82 -8.91
N ALA A 78 -27.22 34.81 -9.50
CA ALA A 78 -26.91 34.18 -10.79
C ALA A 78 -26.31 35.20 -11.79
N LYS A 79 -25.44 34.86 -12.76
CA LYS A 79 -25.63 33.90 -13.87
C LYS A 79 -24.27 33.57 -14.56
N LYS A 80 -24.00 32.28 -14.80
CA LYS A 80 -23.40 31.63 -16.02
C LYS A 80 -21.97 32.00 -16.56
N PRO A 81 -21.34 31.11 -17.38
CA PRO A 81 -19.90 30.79 -17.35
C PRO A 81 -19.12 31.18 -18.62
N VAL A 82 -17.81 30.85 -18.64
CA VAL A 82 -16.86 30.59 -19.77
C VAL A 82 -15.57 31.39 -19.60
N GLY A 83 -14.42 30.71 -19.74
CA GLY A 83 -13.13 31.36 -19.91
C GLY A 83 -11.96 30.42 -19.71
N HIS A 84 -11.43 29.92 -20.81
CA HIS A 84 -10.24 29.07 -20.94
C HIS A 84 -9.04 29.99 -21.15
N GLU A 85 -7.95 29.90 -20.37
CA GLU A 85 -6.65 30.38 -20.86
C GLU A 85 -5.46 29.79 -20.08
N LEU A 86 -4.60 29.11 -20.83
CA LEU A 86 -3.23 28.74 -20.48
C LEU A 86 -2.32 29.95 -20.73
N ALA A 87 -1.54 30.38 -19.75
CA ALA A 87 -0.31 31.16 -19.88
C ALA A 87 0.42 31.02 -18.54
N THR A 88 1.46 30.21 -18.37
CA THR A 88 2.86 30.42 -18.83
C THR A 88 3.31 31.85 -18.64
N GLU A 89 3.89 32.17 -17.48
CA GLU A 89 4.92 33.21 -17.31
C GLU A 89 5.78 32.89 -16.08
N GLU A 90 6.96 32.31 -16.33
CA GLU A 90 8.23 32.69 -15.69
C GLU A 90 8.74 33.90 -16.49
N PRO A 91 9.34 34.96 -15.90
CA PRO A 91 10.61 34.79 -15.17
C PRO A 91 10.87 35.80 -14.03
N MET A 92 11.67 35.42 -13.03
CA MET A 92 12.50 36.41 -12.33
C MET A 92 13.88 35.81 -12.00
N GLU A 93 14.75 35.92 -12.98
CA GLU A 93 16.20 35.89 -12.84
C GLU A 93 16.65 36.97 -11.84
N HIS A 94 17.31 36.59 -10.75
CA HIS A 94 18.38 37.40 -10.16
C HIS A 94 19.51 36.48 -9.66
N GLN A 95 20.46 36.31 -10.55
CA GLN A 95 21.80 35.77 -10.38
C GLN A 95 22.61 36.51 -9.30
N THR A 96 23.26 35.78 -8.40
CA THR A 96 24.69 35.91 -7.98
C THR A 96 25.05 34.61 -7.24
N GLY A 97 25.90 33.72 -7.75
CA GLY A 97 27.37 33.78 -7.71
C GLY A 97 27.84 33.61 -6.26
N VAL A 98 28.60 32.59 -5.82
CA VAL A 98 29.75 31.92 -6.45
C VAL A 98 29.93 30.54 -5.81
N CYS A 99 30.18 29.52 -6.64
CA CYS A 99 30.84 28.27 -6.22
C CYS A 99 32.34 28.42 -6.43
N LEU A 100 33.15 28.26 -5.37
CA LEU A 100 34.52 27.74 -5.33
C LEU A 100 34.90 27.48 -3.87
#